data_AF-A0A4R6CQ40-F1
#
_entry.id   AF-A0A4R6CQ40-F1
#
_cell.length_a   1.000
_cell.length_b   1.000
_cell.length_c   1.000
_cell.angle_alpha   90.00
_cell.angle_beta   90.00
_cell.angle_gamma   90.00
#
_symmetry.space_group_name_H-M   'P 1'
#
loop_
_entity.id
_entity.type
_entity.pdbx_description
1 polymer ?
#
loop_
_entity_poly.entity_id
_entity_poly.type
_entity_poly.pdbx_seq_one_letter_code
_entity_poly.pdbx_strand_id
1 'polypeptide(L)'
;DADCIENIDVGGPAMIRAAAKNHADVAVVTDVSDYAGVLAALEAHDGALGAEMRRSLAQKAFARTAAYDAAIGNWMAGRFGTDAPAQFRAFGGTLGQALRYGENPHQAAAFYRAPGKVRSGVATARQLQGKELSYN
;
A
#
# COMPACT_ATOMS: atom_id res chain seq x y z
N ASP A 1 -12.71 -20.80 6.84
CA ASP A 1 -13.42 -20.03 5.81
C ASP A 1 -14.28 -18.92 6.38
N ALA A 2 -15.21 -19.22 7.29
CA ALA A 2 -16.04 -18.22 7.96
C ALA A 2 -15.17 -17.09 8.58
N ASP A 3 -14.09 -17.45 9.28
CA ASP A 3 -13.19 -16.48 9.91
C ASP A 3 -12.60 -15.45 8.94
N CYS A 4 -12.23 -15.83 7.71
CA CYS A 4 -11.67 -14.87 6.76
C CYS A 4 -12.76 -13.92 6.23
N ILE A 5 -13.97 -14.44 5.98
CA ILE A 5 -15.10 -13.63 5.51
C ILE A 5 -15.54 -12.62 6.57
N GLU A 6 -15.64 -13.05 7.83
CA GLU A 6 -16.01 -12.17 8.96
C GLU A 6 -14.99 -11.05 9.21
N ASN A 7 -13.73 -11.23 8.78
CA ASN A 7 -12.68 -10.22 8.90
C ASN A 7 -12.58 -9.29 7.67
N ILE A 8 -13.46 -9.42 6.69
CA ILE A 8 -13.56 -8.45 5.59
C ILE A 8 -14.27 -7.20 6.11
N ASP A 9 -13.51 -6.13 6.30
CA ASP A 9 -14.02 -4.84 6.72
C ASP A 9 -14.67 -4.10 5.55
N VAL A 10 -15.92 -3.70 5.77
CA VAL A 10 -16.71 -2.90 4.83
C VAL A 10 -16.66 -1.42 5.21
N GLY A 11 -16.75 -1.12 6.52
CA GLY A 11 -16.88 0.24 7.04
C GLY A 11 -15.59 1.03 6.95
N GLY A 12 -14.46 0.42 7.30
CA GLY A 12 -13.14 1.04 7.23
C GLY A 12 -12.80 1.54 5.82
N PRO A 13 -12.79 0.67 4.79
CA PRO A 13 -12.55 1.10 3.41
C PRO A 13 -13.56 2.14 2.92
N ALA A 14 -14.83 2.06 3.32
CA ALA A 14 -15.83 3.07 2.96
C ALA A 14 -15.48 4.46 3.50
N MET A 15 -15.17 4.57 4.81
CA MET A 15 -14.78 5.83 5.44
C MET A 15 -13.46 6.38 4.86
N ILE A 16 -12.46 5.51 4.68
CA ILE A 16 -11.15 5.89 4.12
C ILE A 16 -11.33 6.47 2.71
N ARG A 17 -12.10 5.79 1.84
CA ARG A 17 -12.34 6.26 0.47
C ARG A 17 -13.15 7.54 0.42
N ALA A 18 -14.14 7.70 1.30
CA ALA A 18 -14.93 8.93 1.39
C ALA A 18 -14.05 10.12 1.79
N ALA A 19 -13.22 9.97 2.82
CA ALA A 19 -12.30 11.01 3.26
C ALA A 19 -11.21 11.31 2.20
N ALA A 20 -10.64 10.27 1.57
CA ALA A 20 -9.65 10.43 0.50
C ALA A 20 -10.24 11.16 -0.72
N LYS A 21 -11.49 10.86 -1.11
CA LYS A 21 -12.19 11.60 -2.17
C LYS A 21 -12.35 13.08 -1.80
N ASN A 22 -12.66 13.36 -0.54
CA ASN A 22 -12.91 14.71 -0.03
C ASN A 22 -11.65 15.41 0.50
N HIS A 23 -10.47 15.08 -0.04
CA HIS A 23 -9.18 15.59 0.47
C HIS A 23 -9.01 17.12 0.36
N ALA A 24 -9.90 17.81 -0.35
CA ALA A 24 -9.93 19.26 -0.36
C ALA A 24 -10.15 19.81 1.06
N ASP A 25 -11.01 19.15 1.84
CA ASP A 25 -11.50 19.63 3.13
C ASP A 25 -11.08 18.76 4.31
N VAL A 26 -10.86 17.45 4.09
CA VAL A 26 -10.49 16.51 5.17
C VAL A 26 -9.17 15.81 4.90
N ALA A 27 -8.46 15.43 5.95
CA ALA A 27 -7.27 14.59 5.86
C ALA A 27 -7.58 13.17 6.35
N VAL A 28 -7.01 12.17 5.69
CA VAL A 28 -7.16 10.76 6.06
C VAL A 28 -5.79 10.15 6.29
N VAL A 29 -5.59 9.55 7.46
CA VAL A 29 -4.33 8.87 7.79
C VAL A 29 -4.59 7.39 7.91
N THR A 30 -3.89 6.58 7.11
CA THR A 30 -4.08 5.12 7.05
C THR A 30 -2.84 4.34 7.52
N ASP A 31 -1.81 5.06 7.97
CA ASP A 31 -0.54 4.49 8.41
C ASP A 31 0.01 5.30 9.59
N VAL A 32 0.43 4.59 10.64
CA VAL A 32 1.00 5.19 11.85
C VAL A 32 2.32 5.90 11.58
N SER A 33 3.04 5.54 10.49
CA SER A 33 4.28 6.21 10.09
C SER A 33 4.08 7.69 9.80
N ASP A 34 2.87 8.08 9.40
CA ASP A 34 2.57 9.45 8.96
C ASP A 34 2.25 10.38 10.13
N TYR A 35 2.03 9.84 11.34
CA TYR A 35 1.60 10.63 12.50
C TYR A 35 2.58 11.75 12.83
N ALA A 36 3.89 11.45 12.87
CA ALA A 36 4.90 12.46 13.18
C ALA A 36 4.90 13.62 12.19
N GLY A 37 4.80 13.32 10.89
CA GLY A 37 4.73 14.34 9.83
C GLY A 37 3.44 15.16 9.92
N VAL A 38 2.30 14.52 10.19
CA VAL A 38 1.01 15.20 10.35
C VAL A 38 1.02 16.13 11.56
N LEU A 39 1.52 15.67 12.71
CA LEU A 39 1.62 16.48 13.91
C LEU A 39 2.52 17.70 13.70
N ALA A 40 3.70 17.52 13.11
CA ALA A 40 4.61 18.63 12.80
C ALA A 40 3.97 19.65 11.85
N ALA A 41 3.21 19.20 10.84
CA ALA A 41 2.50 20.09 9.93
C ALA A 41 1.39 20.88 10.64
N LEU A 42 0.63 20.24 11.54
CA LEU A 42 -0.39 20.90 12.34
C LEU A 42 0.23 21.97 13.26
N GLU A 43 1.32 21.64 13.94
CA GLU A 43 2.05 22.59 14.81
C GLU A 43 2.59 23.79 14.03
N ALA A 44 3.13 23.57 12.83
CA ALA A 44 3.70 24.62 11.98
C ALA A 44 2.65 25.53 11.32
N HIS A 45 1.39 25.08 11.24
CA HIS A 45 0.33 25.74 10.46
C HIS A 45 -0.95 25.99 11.27
N ASP A 46 -0.81 26.25 12.58
CA ASP A 46 -1.92 26.62 13.48
C ASP A 46 -3.10 25.62 13.42
N GLY A 47 -2.78 24.33 13.48
CA GLY A 47 -3.75 23.24 13.42
C GLY A 47 -4.29 22.93 12.03
N ALA A 48 -3.74 23.50 10.96
CA ALA A 48 -4.13 23.21 9.59
C ALA A 48 -3.12 22.29 8.87
N LEU A 49 -3.60 21.56 7.86
CA LEU A 49 -2.73 20.87 6.91
C LEU A 49 -2.72 21.61 5.57
N GLY A 50 -1.61 21.55 4.86
CA GLY A 50 -1.52 22.04 3.48
C GLY A 50 -2.28 21.15 2.49
N ALA A 51 -2.74 21.73 1.38
CA ALA A 51 -3.44 20.99 0.33
C ALA A 51 -2.57 19.89 -0.31
N GLU A 52 -1.26 20.10 -0.40
CA GLU A 52 -0.30 19.11 -0.90
C GLU A 52 -0.25 17.87 0.00
N MET A 53 -0.15 18.07 1.32
CA MET A 53 -0.15 16.97 2.27
C MET A 53 -1.46 16.18 2.23
N ARG A 54 -2.61 16.85 2.18
CA ARG A 54 -3.91 16.16 2.05
C ARG A 54 -4.00 15.34 0.78
N ARG A 55 -3.51 15.85 -0.36
CA ARG A 55 -3.44 15.09 -1.62
C ARG A 55 -2.55 13.86 -1.51
N SER A 56 -1.38 14.00 -0.88
CA SER A 56 -0.46 12.87 -0.66
C SER A 56 -1.11 11.79 0.23
N LEU A 57 -1.72 12.19 1.34
CA LEU A 57 -2.46 11.31 2.23
C LEU A 57 -3.62 10.59 1.53
N ALA A 58 -4.37 11.31 0.69
CA ALA A 58 -5.47 10.73 -0.09
C ALA A 58 -4.98 9.72 -1.14
N GLN A 59 -3.88 10.03 -1.84
CA GLN A 59 -3.25 9.08 -2.76
C GLN A 59 -2.81 7.80 -2.03
N LYS A 60 -2.18 7.94 -0.86
CA LYS A 60 -1.77 6.80 -0.02
C LYS A 60 -2.98 5.99 0.46
N ALA A 61 -4.06 6.66 0.85
CA ALA A 61 -5.30 6.03 1.29
C ALA A 61 -5.94 5.16 0.19
N PHE A 62 -6.07 5.68 -1.04
CA PHE A 62 -6.57 4.88 -2.17
C PHE A 62 -5.66 3.70 -2.52
N ALA A 63 -4.34 3.90 -2.49
CA ALA A 63 -3.38 2.82 -2.70
C ALA A 63 -3.52 1.72 -1.63
N ARG A 64 -3.72 2.10 -0.37
CA ARG A 64 -3.92 1.17 0.75
C ARG A 64 -5.21 0.35 0.57
N THR A 65 -6.32 0.97 0.21
CA THR A 65 -7.57 0.25 -0.03
C THR A 65 -7.51 -0.64 -1.28
N ALA A 66 -6.81 -0.21 -2.34
CA ALA A 66 -6.61 -1.03 -3.52
C ALA A 66 -5.78 -2.29 -3.22
N ALA A 67 -4.74 -2.18 -2.40
CA ALA A 67 -3.96 -3.33 -1.95
C ALA A 67 -4.78 -4.30 -1.08
N TYR A 68 -5.69 -3.76 -0.25
CA TYR A 68 -6.63 -4.54 0.56
C TYR A 68 -7.61 -5.35 -0.31
N ASP A 69 -8.28 -4.70 -1.27
CA ASP A 69 -9.23 -5.37 -2.18
C ASP A 69 -8.52 -6.40 -3.07
N ALA A 70 -7.29 -6.13 -3.51
CA ALA A 70 -6.48 -7.08 -4.24
C ALA A 70 -6.17 -8.34 -3.41
N ALA A 71 -5.90 -8.19 -2.10
CA ALA A 71 -5.68 -9.32 -1.21
C ALA A 71 -6.95 -10.18 -1.04
N ILE A 72 -8.11 -9.54 -0.86
CA ILE A 72 -9.40 -10.23 -0.79
C ILE A 72 -9.69 -11.00 -2.07
N GLY A 73 -9.60 -10.34 -3.23
CA GLY A 73 -9.88 -10.95 -4.53
C GLY A 73 -8.95 -12.13 -4.83
N ASN A 74 -7.66 -12.00 -4.50
CA ASN A 74 -6.69 -13.09 -4.68
C ASN A 74 -6.94 -14.27 -3.73
N TRP A 75 -7.34 -14.00 -2.47
CA TRP A 75 -7.72 -15.05 -1.54
C TRP A 75 -8.99 -15.78 -2.00
N MET A 76 -10.03 -15.06 -2.40
CA MET A 76 -11.28 -15.65 -2.93
C MET A 76 -11.02 -16.49 -4.18
N ALA A 77 -10.20 -15.99 -5.11
CA ALA A 77 -9.82 -16.74 -6.31
C ALA A 77 -9.07 -18.04 -5.97
N GLY A 78 -8.18 -18.03 -4.98
CA GLY A 78 -7.50 -19.24 -4.52
C GLY A 78 -8.40 -20.22 -3.78
N ARG A 79 -9.50 -19.76 -3.17
CA ARG A 79 -10.41 -20.61 -2.37
C ARG A 79 -11.59 -21.16 -3.16
N PHE A 80 -12.17 -20.35 -4.04
CA PHE A 80 -13.41 -20.61 -4.76
C PHE A 80 -13.24 -20.61 -6.29
N GLY A 81 -12.06 -20.23 -6.79
CA GLY A 81 -11.80 -20.19 -8.22
C GLY A 81 -11.74 -21.59 -8.84
N THR A 82 -11.92 -21.62 -10.17
CA THR A 82 -11.70 -22.80 -11.01
C THR A 82 -10.27 -22.79 -11.56
N ASP A 83 -9.85 -23.89 -12.21
CA ASP A 83 -8.58 -23.94 -12.95
C ASP A 83 -8.53 -22.99 -14.16
N ALA A 84 -9.67 -22.46 -14.59
CA ALA A 84 -9.73 -21.45 -15.65
C ALA A 84 -9.20 -20.07 -15.15
N PRO A 85 -8.52 -19.30 -16.01
CA PRO A 85 -8.06 -17.95 -15.66
C PRO A 85 -9.21 -17.03 -15.23
N ALA A 86 -9.03 -16.31 -14.13
CA ALA A 86 -9.99 -15.31 -13.67
C ALA A 86 -10.09 -14.15 -14.68
N GLN A 87 -11.32 -13.67 -14.93
CA GLN A 87 -11.57 -12.52 -15.81
C GLN A 87 -10.84 -11.24 -15.34
N PHE A 88 -10.74 -11.05 -14.02
CA PHE A 88 -10.06 -9.92 -13.41
C PHE A 88 -8.98 -10.38 -12.46
N ARG A 89 -7.83 -9.71 -12.50
CA ARG A 89 -6.71 -9.94 -11.57
C ARG A 89 -6.17 -8.60 -11.06
N ALA A 90 -5.99 -8.51 -9.75
CA ALA A 90 -5.41 -7.34 -9.10
C ALA A 90 -4.07 -7.69 -8.45
N PHE A 91 -3.08 -6.81 -8.66
CA PHE A 91 -1.75 -6.91 -8.07
C PHE A 91 -1.56 -5.72 -7.14
N GLY A 92 -1.62 -5.99 -5.83
CA GLY A 92 -1.32 -5.01 -4.78
C GLY A 92 0.00 -5.35 -4.09
N GLY A 93 0.55 -4.40 -3.34
CA GLY A 93 1.75 -4.62 -2.56
C GLY A 93 2.18 -3.40 -1.78
N THR A 94 3.12 -3.60 -0.86
CA THR A 94 3.78 -2.53 -0.12
C THR A 94 5.19 -2.35 -0.63
N LEU A 95 5.65 -1.09 -0.72
CA LEU A 95 7.03 -0.80 -1.07
C LEU A 95 7.95 -1.44 -0.01
N GLY A 96 8.88 -2.27 -0.46
CA GLY A 96 9.95 -2.82 0.36
C GLY A 96 11.16 -1.89 0.42
N GLN A 97 11.62 -1.43 -0.75
CA GLN A 97 12.69 -0.44 -0.89
C GLN A 97 12.70 0.15 -2.31
N ALA A 98 13.25 1.36 -2.46
CA ALA A 98 13.69 1.83 -3.77
C ALA A 98 14.95 1.05 -4.21
N LEU A 99 15.16 0.91 -5.51
CA LEU A 99 16.36 0.29 -6.07
C LEU A 99 17.26 1.36 -6.68
N ARG A 100 18.57 1.10 -6.71
CA ARG A 100 19.54 2.06 -7.28
C ARG A 100 19.24 2.43 -8.73
N TYR A 101 18.78 1.46 -9.51
CA TYR A 101 18.36 1.58 -10.90
C TYR A 101 17.57 0.32 -11.30
N GLY A 102 16.83 0.41 -12.41
CA GLY A 102 16.12 -0.69 -13.06
C GLY A 102 17.07 -1.64 -13.78
N GLU A 103 16.65 -2.19 -14.91
CA GLU A 103 17.52 -3.07 -15.70
C GLU A 103 18.74 -2.31 -16.24
N ASN A 104 18.58 -1.00 -16.49
CA ASN A 104 19.61 -0.09 -16.98
C ASN A 104 19.74 1.16 -16.07
N PRO A 105 20.93 1.79 -15.99
CA PRO A 105 21.19 2.90 -15.06
C PRO A 105 20.28 4.13 -15.15
N HIS A 106 19.65 4.37 -16.31
CA HIS A 106 18.75 5.50 -16.53
C HIS A 106 17.29 5.21 -16.13
N GLN A 107 16.99 3.97 -15.72
CA GLN A 107 15.65 3.55 -15.34
C GLN A 107 15.50 3.59 -13.82
N ALA A 108 14.41 4.18 -13.33
CA ALA A 108 14.04 4.05 -11.92
C ALA A 108 13.41 2.68 -11.66
N ALA A 109 13.64 2.12 -10.47
CA ALA A 109 12.99 0.89 -10.05
C ALA A 109 12.76 0.85 -8.54
N ALA A 110 11.83 -0.02 -8.14
CA ALA A 110 11.46 -0.22 -6.76
C ALA A 110 11.07 -1.68 -6.53
N PHE A 111 11.38 -2.17 -5.35
CA PHE A 111 11.06 -3.51 -4.92
C PHE A 111 9.77 -3.51 -4.10
N TYR A 112 8.72 -4.19 -4.58
CA TYR A 112 7.45 -4.32 -3.87
C TYR A 112 7.27 -5.72 -3.30
N ARG A 113 6.60 -5.81 -2.15
CA ARG A 113 6.22 -7.06 -1.51
C ARG A 113 4.74 -7.31 -1.71
N ALA A 114 4.39 -8.48 -2.22
CA ALA A 114 3.01 -8.91 -2.37
C ALA A 114 2.35 -9.12 -0.98
N PRO A 115 1.04 -8.86 -0.84
CA PRO A 115 0.31 -9.14 0.39
C PRO A 115 0.19 -10.65 0.63
N GLY A 116 0.03 -11.05 1.88
CA GLY A 116 -0.21 -12.44 2.28
C GLY A 116 1.02 -13.16 2.81
N LYS A 117 1.09 -14.48 2.61
CA LYS A 117 2.09 -15.34 3.27
C LYS A 117 3.50 -14.99 2.78
N VAL A 118 4.31 -14.49 3.71
CA VAL A 118 5.73 -14.19 3.50
C VAL A 118 6.46 -15.49 3.19
N ARG A 119 6.97 -15.63 1.97
CA ARG A 119 7.77 -16.78 1.54
C ARG A 119 9.25 -16.44 1.62
N SER A 120 10.05 -17.31 2.20
CA SER A 120 11.51 -17.17 2.21
C SER A 120 12.04 -17.09 0.78
N GLY A 121 12.80 -16.03 0.51
CA GLY A 121 13.42 -15.79 -0.79
C GLY A 121 14.09 -14.42 -0.83
N VAL A 122 14.47 -13.96 -2.03
CA VAL A 122 15.12 -12.66 -2.23
C VAL A 122 14.27 -11.52 -1.65
N ALA A 123 12.94 -11.63 -1.76
CA ALA A 123 11.99 -10.62 -1.25
C ALA A 123 12.03 -10.40 0.26
N THR A 124 12.52 -11.38 1.01
CA THR A 124 12.56 -11.39 2.49
C THR A 124 13.98 -11.49 3.02
N ALA A 125 14.98 -11.43 2.14
CA ALA A 125 16.38 -11.53 2.53
C ALA A 125 16.79 -10.28 3.33
N ARG A 126 17.59 -10.49 4.37
CA ARG A 126 18.25 -9.40 5.09
C ARG A 126 19.63 -9.22 4.50
N GLN A 127 19.87 -8.05 3.89
CA GLN A 127 21.21 -7.67 3.46
C GLN A 127 22.07 -7.37 4.69
N LEU A 128 23.17 -8.11 4.88
CA LEU A 128 24.09 -7.92 6.00
C LEU A 128 25.23 -6.95 5.69
N GLN A 129 25.59 -6.83 4.41
CA GLN A 129 26.68 -6.01 3.91
C GLN A 129 26.47 -5.70 2.42
N GLY A 130 27.23 -4.74 1.89
CA GLY A 130 27.26 -4.39 0.47
C GLY A 130 26.51 -3.09 0.18
N LYS A 131 26.58 -2.66 -1.09
CA LYS A 131 25.79 -1.53 -1.58
C LYS A 131 24.32 -1.92 -1.68
N GLU A 132 23.42 -0.94 -1.67
CA GLU A 132 21.99 -1.15 -1.94
C GLU A 132 21.75 -1.98 -3.21
N LEU A 133 20.63 -2.69 -3.25
CA LEU A 133 20.26 -3.55 -4.37
C LEU A 133 20.00 -2.75 -5.65
N SER A 134 20.53 -3.25 -6.77
CA SER A 134 20.03 -2.97 -8.11
C SER A 134 18.89 -3.93 -8.46
N TYR A 135 18.23 -3.70 -9.60
CA TYR A 135 17.31 -4.69 -10.17
C TYR A 135 18.02 -6.00 -10.56
N ASN A 136 19.23 -5.90 -11.13
CA ASN A 136 20.10 -7.04 -11.47
C ASN A 136 20.91 -7.51 -10.26
#